data_AF-A0A8T5RT74-F1
#
_entry.id   AF-A0A8T5RT74-F1
#
_cell.length_a   1.000
_cell.length_b   1.000
_cell.length_c   1.000
_cell.angle_alpha   90.00
_cell.angle_beta   90.00
_cell.angle_gamma   90.00
#
_symmetry.space_group_name_H-M   'P 1'
#
loop_
_entity.id
_entity.type
_entity.pdbx_description
1 polymer ?
#
loop_
_entity_poly.entity_id
_entity_poly.type
_entity_poly.pdbx_seq_one_letter_code
_entity_poly.pdbx_strand_id
1 'polypeptide(L)' 'MDLLRTPDERFENLPDFPYEPHYLEIDGIRIHYVDEGPKDAEVILLMHGEPSWSFLYRHMIPILVEAGLRI' A
#
# COMPACT_ATOMS: atom_id res chain seq x y z
N MET A 1 20.32 6.81 13.75
CA MET A 1 20.00 6.59 12.33
C MET A 1 19.26 7.82 11.88
N ASP A 2 19.74 8.49 10.83
CA ASP A 2 19.02 9.64 10.28
C ASP A 2 17.92 9.10 9.36
N LEU A 3 16.66 9.41 9.70
CA LEU A 3 15.49 8.98 8.95
C LEU A 3 15.02 10.13 8.07
N LEU A 4 14.95 9.89 6.77
CA LEU A 4 14.34 10.81 5.83
C LEU A 4 12.90 10.38 5.52
N ARG A 5 12.08 11.35 5.11
CA ARG A 5 10.69 11.11 4.71
C ARG A 5 10.44 11.83 3.39
N THR A 6 9.98 11.07 2.39
CA THR A 6 9.54 11.64 1.12
C THR A 6 8.36 12.57 1.37
N PRO A 7 8.38 13.82 0.88
CA PRO A 7 7.24 14.71 0.94
C PRO A 7 6.00 14.11 0.27
N ASP A 8 4.82 14.29 0.85
CA ASP A 8 3.59 13.64 0.38
C ASP A 8 3.19 14.10 -1.04
N GLU A 9 3.54 15.34 -1.43
CA GLU A 9 3.35 15.88 -2.79
C GLU A 9 4.01 15.04 -3.89
N ARG A 10 5.01 14.22 -3.56
CA ARG A 10 5.68 13.31 -4.51
C ARG A 10 4.81 12.12 -4.91
N PHE A 11 3.71 11.90 -4.20
CA PHE A 11 2.74 10.83 -4.47
C PHE A 11 1.43 11.36 -5.06
N GLU A 12 1.36 12.65 -5.41
CA GLU A 12 0.21 13.20 -6.14
C GLU A 12 0.18 12.72 -7.59
N ASN A 13 -1.03 12.58 -8.15
CA ASN A 13 -1.26 12.25 -9.57
C ASN A 13 -0.62 10.94 -10.06
N LEU A 14 -0.51 9.94 -9.18
CA LEU A 14 -0.06 8.61 -9.55
C LEU A 14 -1.14 7.90 -10.39
N PRO A 15 -0.80 7.36 -11.58
CA PRO A 15 -1.79 6.72 -12.43
C PRO A 15 -2.25 5.40 -11.82
N ASP A 16 -3.57 5.19 -11.81
CA ASP A 16 -4.23 3.97 -11.36
C ASP A 16 -3.90 3.57 -9.91
N PHE A 17 -3.57 4.53 -9.05
CA PHE A 17 -3.25 4.26 -7.64
C PHE A 17 -4.16 5.08 -6.69
N PRO A 18 -5.48 4.81 -6.67
CA PRO A 18 -6.46 5.59 -5.92
C PRO A 18 -6.59 5.13 -4.45
N TYR A 19 -5.53 4.56 -3.85
CA TYR A 19 -5.60 3.95 -2.53
C TYR A 19 -5.25 4.95 -1.45
N GLU A 20 -6.05 4.95 -0.37
CA GLU A 20 -5.78 5.78 0.79
C GLU A 20 -4.48 5.30 1.50
N PRO A 21 -3.58 6.21 1.88
CA PRO A 21 -2.35 5.83 2.55
C PRO A 21 -2.64 5.46 4.00
N HIS A 22 -2.35 4.21 4.35
CA HIS A 22 -2.35 3.77 5.74
C HIS A 22 -0.93 3.73 6.30
N TYR A 23 -0.81 3.99 7.60
CA TYR A 23 0.48 4.04 8.27
C TYR A 23 0.45 3.29 9.60
N LEU A 24 1.55 2.62 9.89
CA LEU A 24 1.85 2.04 11.19
C LEU A 24 3.23 2.53 11.64
N GLU A 25 3.42 2.64 12.95
CA GLU A 25 4.69 3.05 13.53
C GLU A 25 5.35 1.86 14.24
N ILE A 26 6.58 1.53 13.86
CA ILE A 26 7.40 0.50 14.51
C ILE A 26 8.74 1.13 14.86
N ASP A 27 9.11 1.09 16.14
CA ASP A 27 10.38 1.61 16.65
C ASP A 27 10.68 3.06 16.20
N GLY A 28 9.64 3.90 16.13
CA GLY A 28 9.72 5.31 15.69
C GLY A 28 9.82 5.50 14.17
N ILE A 29 9.68 4.44 13.38
CA ILE A 29 9.69 4.47 11.91
C ILE A 29 8.25 4.31 11.40
N ARG A 30 7.83 5.25 10.55
CA ARG A 30 6.51 5.21 9.88
C ARG A 30 6.59 4.32 8.64
N ILE A 31 5.81 3.23 8.62
CA ILE A 31 5.69 2.30 7.50
C ILE A 31 4.35 2.53 6.80
N HIS A 32 4.38 2.69 5.48
CA HIS A 32 3.18 2.82 4.64
C HIS A 32 2.66 1.44 4.21
N TYR A 33 1.35 1.28 4.14
CA TYR A 33 0.70 0.11 3.55
C TYR A 33 -0.64 0.49 2.88
N VAL A 34 -1.11 -0.38 1.98
CA VAL A 34 -2.44 -0.32 1.35
C VAL A 34 -3.32 -1.36 2.05
N ASP A 35 -4.61 -1.06 2.25
CA ASP A 35 -5.57 -1.94 2.94
C ASP A 35 -6.95 -1.81 2.31
N GLU A 36 -7.17 -2.60 1.26
CA GLU A 36 -8.37 -2.55 0.42
C GLU A 36 -9.23 -3.81 0.57
N GLY A 37 -10.54 -3.67 0.31
CA GLY A 37 -11.51 -4.76 0.42
C GLY A 37 -12.21 -4.88 1.78
N PRO A 38 -13.12 -5.85 1.95
CA PRO A 38 -13.91 -6.02 3.18
C PRO A 38 -13.02 -6.33 4.39
N LYS A 39 -13.30 -5.71 5.55
CA LYS A 39 -12.44 -5.85 6.74
C LYS A 39 -12.44 -7.25 7.36
N ASP A 40 -13.49 -8.03 7.07
CA ASP A 40 -13.72 -9.41 7.51
C ASP A 40 -13.40 -10.47 6.44
N ALA A 41 -12.91 -10.07 5.27
CA ALA A 41 -12.48 -10.98 4.22
C ALA A 41 -11.13 -11.66 4.52
N GLU A 42 -10.86 -12.76 3.81
CA GLU A 42 -9.56 -13.43 3.83
C GLU A 42 -8.46 -12.49 3.30
N VAL A 43 -7.32 -12.45 4.00
CA VAL A 43 -6.24 -11.51 3.73
C VAL A 43 -5.21 -12.11 2.78
N ILE A 44 -4.83 -11.36 1.75
CA ILE A 44 -3.67 -11.64 0.89
C ILE A 44 -2.62 -10.55 1.09
N LEU A 45 -1.46 -10.94 1.60
CA LEU A 45 -0.31 -10.04 1.76
C LEU A 45 0.50 -9.95 0.45
N LEU A 46 0.57 -8.76 -0.15
CA LEU A 46 1.40 -8.49 -1.32
C LEU A 46 2.69 -7.77 -0.94
N MET A 47 3.81 -8.50 -0.98
CA MET A 47 5.14 -7.99 -0.61
C MET A 47 5.96 -7.63 -1.84
N HIS A 48 6.23 -6.34 -2.03
CA HIS A 48 7.08 -5.87 -3.11
C HIS A 48 8.56 -6.23 -2.87
N GLY A 49 9.38 -6.07 -3.91
CA GLY A 49 10.82 -6.32 -3.87
C GLY A 49 11.63 -5.08 -4.24
N GLU A 50 12.86 -5.31 -4.69
CA GLU A 50 13.79 -4.25 -5.12
C GLU A 50 13.57 -3.84 -6.59
N PRO A 51 13.61 -2.54 -6.96
CA PRO A 51 13.56 -1.31 -6.15
C PRO A 51 12.13 -0.74 -6.05
N SER A 52 11.12 -1.62 -5.96
CA SER A 52 9.71 -1.24 -6.13
C SER A 52 9.04 -0.89 -4.79
N TRP A 53 7.73 -0.60 -4.86
CA TRP A 53 6.85 -0.37 -3.71
C TRP A 53 5.42 -0.81 -4.07
N SER A 54 4.45 -0.63 -3.17
CA SER A 54 3.06 -1.13 -3.36
C SER A 54 2.39 -0.70 -4.66
N PHE A 55 2.83 0.41 -5.28
CA PHE A 55 2.42 0.83 -6.62
C PHE A 55 2.55 -0.26 -7.69
N LEU A 56 3.49 -1.20 -7.52
CA LEU A 56 3.64 -2.37 -8.39
C LEU A 56 2.35 -3.21 -8.49
N TYR A 57 1.57 -3.28 -7.41
CA TYR A 57 0.40 -4.15 -7.30
C TYR A 57 -0.91 -3.50 -7.73
N ARG A 58 -0.89 -2.26 -8.21
CA ARG A 58 -2.12 -1.48 -8.50
C ARG A 58 -3.07 -2.10 -9.53
N HIS A 59 -2.57 -2.97 -10.40
CA HIS A 59 -3.42 -3.71 -11.35
C HIS A 59 -3.86 -5.08 -10.82
N MET A 60 -3.27 -5.57 -9.72
CA MET A 60 -3.68 -6.81 -9.05
C MET A 60 -4.74 -6.55 -7.98
N ILE A 61 -4.56 -5.49 -7.18
CA ILE A 61 -5.46 -5.11 -6.09
C ILE A 61 -6.95 -5.10 -6.51
N PRO A 62 -7.39 -4.41 -7.59
CA PRO A 62 -8.81 -4.35 -7.93
C PRO A 62 -9.40 -5.73 -8.26
N ILE A 63 -8.64 -6.62 -8.89
CA ILE A 63 -9.09 -7.98 -9.25
C ILE A 63 -9.27 -8.82 -7.98
N LEU A 64 -8.36 -8.70 -7.02
CA LEU A 64 -8.43 -9.44 -5.76
C LEU A 64 -9.56 -8.91 -4.87
N VAL A 65 -9.75 -7.59 -4.83
CA VAL A 65 -10.86 -6.95 -4.10
C VAL A 65 -12.20 -7.36 -4.70
N GLU A 66 -12.34 -7.39 -6.03
CA GLU A 66 -13.55 -7.87 -6.71
C GLU A 66 -13.83 -9.35 -6.42
N ALA A 67 -12.78 -10.16 -6.22
CA ALA A 67 -12.91 -11.55 -5.79
C ALA A 67 -13.30 -11.71 -4.29
N GLY A 68 -13.53 -10.61 -3.57
CA GLY A 68 -13.99 -10.61 -2.19
C GLY A 68 -12.88 -10.81 -1.15
N LEU A 69 -11.62 -10.53 -1.52
CA LEU A 69 -10.45 -10.64 -0.65
C LEU A 69 -10.09 -9.27 -0.06
N ARG A 70 -9.35 -9.30 1.04
CA ARG A 70 -8.70 -8.12 1.62
C ARG A 70 -7.21 -8.13 1.27
N ILE A 71 -6.69 -6.99 0.83
CA ILE A 71 -5.30 -6.84 0.36
C ILE A 71 -4.63 -5.76 1.18
#